data_AF-A0A7C9DTP9-F1
#
_entry.id   AF-A0A7C9DTP9-F1
#
_cell.length_a   1.000
_cell.length_b   1.000
_cell.length_c   1.000
_cell.angle_alpha   90.00
_cell.angle_beta   90.00
_cell.angle_gamma   90.00
#
_symmetry.space_group_name_H-M   'P 1'
#
loop_
_entity.id
_entity.type
_entity.pdbx_description
1 polymer ?
#
loop_
_entity_poly.entity_id
_entity_poly.type
_entity_poly.pdbx_seq_one_letter_code
_entity_poly.pdbx_strand_id
1 'polypeptide(L)'
;SVVPNFLMGLVTGAGIIGIFMMTSGFFRLLPDLPKPFWRYPMSYLSFGSWAIQGSYKNDLIGLTFDPLLPGSPKLKGEDIVTTMFGVPLDHSKWWDLAALFLLILVYRVLFFVVFKIRERASPMFRTIYTKKTLSHLKKRPSFRQYAFPSRRHQPQYPLAYQEGLSSPIP
;
A
#
# COMPACT_ATOMS: atom_id res chain seq x y z
N SER A 1 -0.08 3.10 11.06
CA SER A 1 -0.57 2.14 10.05
C SER A 1 -0.74 2.87 8.71
N VAL A 2 -0.30 2.28 7.59
CA VAL A 2 -0.49 2.86 6.24
C VAL A 2 -1.94 2.74 5.78
N VAL A 3 -2.61 1.68 6.24
CA VAL A 3 -4.03 1.40 5.97
C VAL A 3 -4.81 1.53 7.28
N PRO A 4 -6.05 2.06 7.29
CA PRO A 4 -6.83 2.30 8.50
C PRO A 4 -6.97 1.08 9.42
N ASN A 5 -7.07 -0.13 8.86
CA ASN A 5 -7.08 -1.39 9.59
C ASN A 5 -6.41 -2.52 8.78
N PHE A 6 -6.13 -3.66 9.43
CA PHE A 6 -5.48 -4.81 8.81
C PHE A 6 -6.28 -5.41 7.64
N LEU A 7 -7.60 -5.55 7.81
CA LEU A 7 -8.47 -6.15 6.80
C LEU A 7 -8.46 -5.37 5.48
N MET A 8 -8.54 -4.04 5.54
CA MET A 8 -8.48 -3.17 4.36
C MET A 8 -7.11 -3.28 3.67
N GLY A 9 -6.04 -3.51 4.44
CA GLY A 9 -4.71 -3.76 3.88
C GLY A 9 -4.65 -5.07 3.11
N LEU A 10 -5.26 -6.13 3.65
CA LEU A 10 -5.33 -7.45 3.01
C LEU A 10 -6.17 -7.41 1.73
N VAL A 11 -7.34 -6.76 1.76
CA VAL A 11 -8.21 -6.60 0.58
C VAL A 11 -7.52 -5.79 -0.52
N THR A 12 -6.85 -4.70 -0.15
CA THR A 12 -6.11 -3.86 -1.11
C THR A 12 -4.93 -4.63 -1.72
N GLY A 13 -4.18 -5.37 -0.89
CA GLY A 13 -3.09 -6.23 -1.35
C GLY A 13 -3.57 -7.31 -2.33
N ALA A 14 -4.66 -8.01 -1.99
CA ALA A 14 -5.26 -9.02 -2.87
C ALA A 14 -5.71 -8.42 -4.21
N GLY A 15 -6.32 -7.22 -4.20
CA GLY A 15 -6.69 -6.49 -5.42
C GLY A 15 -5.48 -6.17 -6.31
N ILE A 16 -4.39 -5.67 -5.72
CA ILE A 16 -3.14 -5.37 -6.46
C ILE A 16 -2.54 -6.65 -7.06
N ILE A 17 -2.50 -7.74 -6.29
CA ILE A 17 -1.99 -9.04 -6.78
C ILE A 17 -2.86 -9.54 -7.94
N GLY A 18 -4.20 -9.44 -7.84
CA GLY A 18 -5.11 -9.80 -8.92
C GLY A 18 -4.84 -9.02 -10.21
N ILE A 19 -4.60 -7.71 -10.11
CA ILE A 19 -4.21 -6.87 -11.25
C ILE A 19 -2.87 -7.32 -11.85
N PHE A 20 -1.89 -7.64 -11.01
CA PHE A 20 -0.60 -8.15 -11.48
C PHE A 20 -0.68 -9.52 -12.13
N MET A 21 -1.58 -10.39 -11.68
CA MET A 21 -1.85 -11.68 -12.32
C MET A 21 -2.52 -11.51 -13.70
N MET A 22 -3.46 -10.58 -13.85
CA MET A 22 -4.08 -10.30 -15.16
C MET A 22 -3.08 -9.75 -16.19
N THR A 23 -2.02 -9.10 -15.73
CA THR A 23 -1.01 -8.45 -16.58
C THR A 23 0.28 -9.26 -16.74
N SER A 24 0.37 -10.43 -16.11
CA SER A 24 1.58 -11.25 -16.06
C SER A 24 1.88 -12.06 -17.33
N GLY A 25 0.97 -12.06 -18.31
CA GLY A 25 1.13 -12.89 -19.51
C GLY A 25 0.45 -14.24 -19.47
N PHE A 26 -0.11 -14.65 -18.33
CA PHE A 26 -0.79 -15.95 -18.20
C PHE A 26 -2.15 -15.98 -18.90
N PHE A 27 -3.01 -14.99 -18.63
CA PHE A 27 -4.36 -14.93 -19.20
C PHE A 27 -4.39 -14.34 -20.61
N ARG A 28 -3.47 -13.43 -20.89
CA ARG A 28 -3.33 -12.77 -22.19
C ARG A 28 -1.88 -12.53 -22.47
N LEU A 29 -1.46 -12.81 -23.70
CA LEU A 29 -0.07 -12.65 -24.10
C LEU A 29 0.38 -11.20 -23.92
N LEU A 30 1.62 -11.06 -23.46
CA LEU A 30 2.29 -9.77 -23.26
C LEU A 30 2.18 -8.82 -24.47
N PRO A 31 2.44 -9.24 -25.72
CA PRO A 31 2.30 -8.37 -26.90
C PRO A 31 0.87 -7.86 -27.17
N ASP A 32 -0.16 -8.55 -26.69
CA ASP A 32 -1.57 -8.19 -26.94
C ASP A 32 -2.13 -7.16 -25.95
N LEU A 33 -1.35 -6.77 -24.95
CA LEU A 33 -1.76 -5.79 -23.95
C LEU A 33 -1.75 -4.37 -24.55
N PRO A 34 -2.76 -3.53 -24.24
CA PRO A 34 -2.74 -2.12 -24.63
C PRO A 34 -1.49 -1.40 -24.11
N LYS A 35 -0.80 -0.71 -25.03
CA LYS A 35 0.53 -0.15 -24.79
C LYS A 35 0.62 0.86 -23.63
N PRO A 36 -0.30 1.85 -23.48
CA PRO A 36 -0.06 3.00 -22.60
C PRO A 36 -0.05 2.74 -21.10
N PHE A 37 -0.67 1.65 -20.63
CA PHE A 37 -0.81 1.38 -19.20
C PHE A 37 -0.52 -0.08 -18.84
N TRP A 38 -1.12 -1.00 -19.59
CA TRP A 38 -1.06 -2.42 -19.31
C TRP A 38 0.28 -3.03 -19.71
N ARG A 39 0.75 -2.73 -20.93
CA ARG A 39 2.08 -3.14 -21.41
C ARG A 39 3.19 -2.36 -20.72
N TYR A 40 3.02 -1.05 -20.58
CA TYR A 40 3.97 -0.17 -19.93
C TYR A 40 3.20 0.76 -18.99
N PRO A 41 3.47 0.81 -17.67
CA PRO A 41 4.53 0.10 -16.93
C PRO A 41 4.07 -1.21 -16.25
N MET A 42 2.77 -1.52 -16.26
CA MET A 42 2.21 -2.53 -15.34
C MET A 42 2.79 -3.94 -15.54
N SER A 43 2.92 -4.43 -16.78
CA SER A 43 3.52 -5.76 -17.00
C SER A 43 4.99 -5.83 -16.61
N TYR A 44 5.75 -4.73 -16.65
CA TYR A 44 7.16 -4.70 -16.24
C TYR A 44 7.33 -4.68 -14.73
N LEU A 45 6.38 -4.09 -14.01
CA LEU A 45 6.33 -4.07 -12.55
C LEU A 45 5.73 -5.35 -11.96
N SER A 46 5.01 -6.14 -12.76
CA SER A 46 4.50 -7.43 -12.32
C SER A 46 5.64 -8.45 -12.26
N PHE A 47 5.94 -8.94 -11.05
CA PHE A 47 6.87 -10.07 -10.86
C PHE A 47 6.41 -11.31 -11.65
N GLY A 48 5.10 -11.48 -11.82
CA GLY A 48 4.53 -12.60 -12.57
C GLY A 48 4.98 -12.62 -14.02
N SER A 49 5.13 -11.45 -14.67
CA SER A 49 5.57 -11.37 -16.06
C SER A 49 6.97 -11.92 -16.27
N TRP A 50 7.89 -11.59 -15.36
CA TRP A 50 9.28 -12.05 -15.42
C TRP A 50 9.39 -13.51 -15.01
N ALA A 51 8.64 -13.93 -14.00
CA ALA A 51 8.60 -15.32 -13.55
C ALA A 51 8.11 -16.27 -14.65
N ILE A 52 7.01 -15.91 -15.33
CA ILE A 52 6.42 -16.73 -16.40
C ILE A 52 7.34 -16.80 -17.63
N GLN A 53 7.94 -15.67 -18.04
CA GLN A 53 8.92 -15.67 -19.12
C GLN A 53 10.14 -16.54 -18.78
N GLY A 54 10.66 -16.40 -17.56
CA GLY A 54 11.76 -17.21 -17.06
C GLY A 54 11.43 -18.71 -17.01
N SER A 55 10.22 -19.08 -16.58
CA SER A 55 9.79 -20.49 -16.52
C SER A 55 9.64 -21.09 -17.92
N TYR A 56 9.00 -20.39 -18.87
CA TYR A 56 8.88 -20.89 -20.24
C TYR A 56 10.24 -21.10 -20.89
N LYS A 57 11.17 -20.15 -20.70
CA LYS A 57 12.54 -20.31 -21.18
C LYS A 57 13.30 -21.42 -20.46
N ASN A 58 13.04 -21.66 -19.18
CA ASN A 58 13.69 -22.71 -18.43
C ASN A 58 13.22 -24.11 -18.83
N ASP A 59 11.92 -24.25 -19.07
CA ASP A 59 11.26 -25.55 -19.19
C ASP A 59 11.17 -26.02 -20.64
N LEU A 60 11.20 -25.11 -21.62
CA LEU A 60 10.98 -25.44 -23.03
C LEU A 60 12.26 -25.38 -23.88
N ILE A 61 13.20 -24.47 -23.59
CA ILE A 61 14.41 -24.31 -24.42
C ILE A 61 15.26 -25.59 -24.37
N GLY A 62 15.71 -26.06 -25.54
CA GLY A 62 16.48 -27.30 -25.67
C GLY A 62 15.66 -28.58 -25.71
N LEU A 63 14.33 -28.49 -25.63
CA LEU A 63 13.43 -29.64 -25.81
C LEU A 63 12.80 -29.65 -27.20
N THR A 64 12.45 -30.85 -27.66
CA THR A 64 11.68 -31.08 -28.89
C THR A 64 10.41 -31.83 -28.55
N PHE A 65 9.29 -31.40 -29.11
CA PHE A 65 7.97 -31.93 -28.87
C PHE A 65 7.39 -32.55 -30.13
N ASP A 66 6.56 -33.57 -29.95
CA ASP A 66 5.81 -34.14 -31.05
C ASP A 66 4.72 -33.15 -31.52
N PRO A 67 4.42 -33.14 -32.83
CA PRO A 67 3.45 -32.23 -33.39
C PRO A 67 2.02 -32.54 -32.92
N LEU A 68 1.18 -31.51 -32.87
CA LEU A 68 -0.25 -31.65 -32.56
C LEU A 68 -1.00 -32.44 -33.64
N LEU A 69 -0.57 -32.34 -34.91
CA LEU A 69 -1.11 -33.11 -36.02
C LEU A 69 -0.12 -34.19 -36.47
N PRO A 70 -0.57 -35.45 -36.67
CA PRO A 70 0.26 -36.51 -37.22
C PRO A 70 0.81 -36.11 -38.60
N GLY A 71 2.13 -36.18 -38.79
CA GLY A 71 2.81 -35.86 -40.05
C GLY A 71 3.50 -34.50 -40.13
N SER A 72 3.32 -33.63 -39.12
CA SER A 72 4.04 -32.35 -39.04
C SER A 72 5.50 -32.54 -38.55
N PRO A 73 6.43 -31.60 -38.81
CA PRO A 73 7.76 -31.66 -38.22
C PRO A 73 7.69 -31.53 -36.69
N LYS A 74 8.66 -32.12 -35.99
CA LYS A 74 8.80 -31.96 -34.54
C LYS A 74 8.95 -30.48 -34.19
N LEU A 75 8.26 -30.05 -33.14
CA LEU A 75 8.26 -28.67 -32.67
C LEU A 75 9.44 -28.45 -31.73
N LYS A 76 10.26 -27.44 -31.98
CA LYS A 76 11.28 -27.01 -31.04
C LYS A 76 10.66 -26.17 -29.93
N GLY A 77 11.14 -26.31 -28.70
CA GLY A 77 10.64 -25.52 -27.59
C GLY A 77 10.87 -24.02 -27.77
N GLU A 78 11.93 -23.61 -28.48
CA GLU A 78 12.18 -22.23 -28.86
C GLU A 78 11.06 -21.65 -29.74
N ASP A 79 10.56 -22.44 -30.69
CA ASP A 79 9.48 -22.05 -31.59
C ASP A 79 8.15 -21.94 -30.82
N ILE A 80 7.93 -22.80 -29.83
CA ILE A 80 6.76 -22.76 -28.94
C ILE A 80 6.79 -21.50 -28.08
N VAL A 81 7.93 -21.18 -27.45
CA VAL A 81 8.10 -20.01 -26.57
C VAL A 81 7.81 -18.70 -27.33
N THR A 82 8.30 -18.59 -28.56
CA THR A 82 8.13 -17.40 -29.39
C THR A 82 6.75 -17.32 -30.03
N THR A 83 6.30 -18.39 -30.67
CA THR A 83 5.09 -18.38 -31.50
C THR A 83 3.82 -18.55 -30.68
N MET A 84 3.83 -19.45 -29.68
CA MET A 84 2.64 -19.72 -28.87
C MET A 84 2.54 -18.81 -27.64
N PHE A 85 3.65 -18.54 -26.97
CA PHE A 85 3.66 -17.73 -25.73
C PHE A 85 4.04 -16.26 -25.96
N GLY A 86 4.50 -15.90 -27.17
CA GLY A 86 4.85 -14.51 -27.50
C GLY A 86 6.02 -13.95 -26.68
N VAL A 87 6.89 -14.83 -26.17
CA VAL A 87 8.04 -14.44 -25.34
C VAL A 87 9.28 -14.29 -26.23
N PRO A 88 9.93 -13.12 -26.25
CA PRO A 88 11.15 -12.93 -27.04
C PRO A 88 12.31 -13.74 -26.45
N LEU A 89 13.11 -14.33 -27.32
CA LEU A 89 14.34 -15.06 -26.96
C LEU A 89 15.59 -14.17 -26.99
N ASP A 90 15.42 -12.85 -27.15
CA ASP A 90 16.50 -11.86 -27.22
C ASP A 90 17.39 -11.87 -25.97
N HIS A 91 16.84 -12.28 -24.83
CA HIS A 91 17.53 -12.40 -23.55
C HIS A 91 17.39 -13.79 -22.94
N SER A 92 18.40 -14.20 -22.16
CA SER A 92 18.41 -15.49 -21.48
C SER A 92 17.51 -15.50 -20.23
N LYS A 93 17.13 -16.71 -19.78
CA LYS A 93 16.37 -16.92 -18.53
C LYS A 93 17.00 -16.29 -17.29
N TRP A 94 18.32 -16.07 -17.30
CA TRP A 94 19.05 -15.42 -16.20
C TRP A 94 18.76 -13.93 -16.11
N TRP A 95 18.48 -13.28 -17.23
CA TRP A 95 18.03 -11.88 -17.23
C TRP A 95 16.64 -11.74 -16.62
N ASP A 96 15.74 -12.67 -16.92
CA ASP A 96 14.41 -12.71 -16.29
C ASP A 96 14.52 -12.90 -14.77
N LEU A 97 15.43 -13.78 -14.33
CA LEU A 97 15.72 -13.98 -12.91
C LEU A 97 16.36 -12.74 -12.26
N ALA A 98 17.31 -12.08 -12.93
CA ALA A 98 17.93 -10.85 -12.44
C ALA A 98 16.89 -9.72 -12.31
N ALA A 99 15.97 -9.60 -13.26
CA ALA A 99 14.87 -8.64 -13.18
C ALA A 99 13.96 -8.89 -11.96
N LEU A 100 13.67 -10.15 -11.62
CA LEU A 100 12.94 -10.49 -10.39
C LEU A 100 13.69 -10.03 -9.12
N PHE A 101 14.99 -10.28 -9.03
CA PHE A 101 15.79 -9.82 -7.89
C PHE A 101 15.84 -8.29 -7.79
N LEU A 102 16.01 -7.61 -8.94
CA LEU A 102 15.96 -6.15 -9.00
C LEU A 102 14.62 -5.62 -8.51
N LEU A 103 13.52 -6.23 -8.92
CA LEU A 103 12.17 -5.83 -8.56
C LEU A 103 11.89 -6.03 -7.06
N ILE A 104 12.41 -7.11 -6.45
CA ILE A 104 12.41 -7.28 -4.99
C ILE A 104 13.16 -6.12 -4.31
N LEU A 105 14.36 -5.80 -4.78
CA LEU A 105 15.18 -4.73 -4.21
C LEU A 105 14.48 -3.36 -4.34
N VAL A 106 13.94 -3.05 -5.52
CA VAL A 106 13.18 -1.82 -5.77
C VAL A 106 11.98 -1.71 -4.83
N TYR A 107 11.18 -2.77 -4.67
CA TYR A 107 10.05 -2.74 -3.74
C TYR A 107 10.47 -2.62 -2.27
N ARG A 108 11.60 -3.23 -1.87
CA ARG A 108 12.16 -3.05 -0.52
C ARG A 108 12.56 -1.60 -0.27
N VAL A 109 13.23 -0.97 -1.22
CA VAL A 109 13.62 0.44 -1.12
C VAL A 109 12.39 1.35 -1.11
N LEU A 110 11.42 1.12 -2.00
CA LEU A 110 10.17 1.88 -2.02
C LEU A 110 9.40 1.77 -0.70
N PHE A 111 9.29 0.55 -0.16
CA PHE A 111 8.69 0.34 1.15
C PHE A 111 9.42 1.11 2.25
N PHE A 112 10.75 1.04 2.26
CA PHE A 112 11.57 1.79 3.22
C PHE A 112 11.38 3.30 3.10
N VAL A 113 11.37 3.85 1.88
CA VAL A 113 11.15 5.28 1.63
C VAL A 113 9.76 5.70 2.10
N VAL A 114 8.70 4.96 1.73
CA VAL A 114 7.33 5.24 2.18
C VAL A 114 7.25 5.21 3.70
N PHE A 115 7.87 4.20 4.31
CA PHE A 115 7.91 4.08 5.77
C PHE A 115 8.63 5.27 6.41
N LYS A 116 9.77 5.70 5.87
CA LYS A 116 10.55 6.85 6.37
C LYS A 116 9.80 8.17 6.23
N ILE A 117 9.14 8.40 5.09
CA ILE A 117 8.30 9.58 4.87
C ILE A 117 7.16 9.60 5.89
N ARG A 118 6.50 8.46 6.13
CA ARG A 118 5.41 8.36 7.10
C ARG A 118 5.87 8.65 8.52
N GLU A 119 7.01 8.09 8.93
CA GLU A 119 7.62 8.37 10.23
C GLU A 119 7.83 9.87 10.44
N ARG A 120 8.38 10.56 9.43
CA ARG A 120 8.66 12.00 9.49
C ARG A 120 7.42 12.89 9.35
N ALA A 121 6.41 12.44 8.61
CA ALA A 121 5.19 13.20 8.38
C ALA A 121 4.16 13.06 9.51
N SER A 122 4.16 11.95 10.25
CA SER A 122 3.28 11.71 11.40
C SER A 122 3.25 12.88 12.42
N PRO A 123 4.39 13.40 12.91
CA PRO A 123 4.39 14.54 13.83
C PRO A 123 3.88 15.82 13.17
N MET A 124 4.26 16.09 11.91
CA MET A 124 3.80 17.27 11.18
C MET A 124 2.28 17.30 10.99
N PHE A 125 1.68 16.17 10.60
CA PHE A 125 0.23 16.06 10.47
C PHE A 125 -0.44 16.32 11.82
N ARG A 126 0.02 15.68 12.90
CA ARG A 126 -0.52 15.93 14.25
C ARG A 126 -0.48 17.42 14.61
N THR A 127 0.65 18.09 14.40
CA THR A 127 0.78 19.53 14.69
C THR A 127 -0.20 20.38 13.89
N ILE A 128 -0.39 20.08 12.60
CA ILE A 128 -1.33 20.82 11.74
C ILE A 128 -2.78 20.58 12.17
N TYR A 129 -3.16 19.32 12.43
CA TYR A 129 -4.51 18.99 12.91
C TYR A 129 -4.80 19.64 14.25
N THR A 130 -3.88 19.56 15.23
CA THR A 130 -4.05 20.22 16.53
C THR A 130 -4.17 21.73 16.37
N LYS A 131 -3.35 22.38 15.54
CA LYS A 131 -3.46 23.83 15.28
C LYS A 131 -4.82 24.21 14.68
N LYS A 132 -5.32 23.43 13.71
CA LYS A 132 -6.67 23.65 13.14
C LYS A 132 -7.74 23.48 14.22
N THR A 133 -7.74 22.37 14.95
CA THR A 133 -8.71 22.12 16.03
C THR A 133 -8.67 23.22 17.10
N LEU A 134 -7.47 23.67 17.51
CA LEU A 134 -7.29 24.76 18.48
C LEU A 134 -7.81 26.09 17.93
N SER A 135 -7.58 26.39 16.65
CA SER A 135 -8.14 27.59 16.00
C SER A 135 -9.67 27.58 15.96
N HIS A 136 -10.28 26.42 15.71
CA HIS A 136 -11.73 26.24 15.75
C HIS A 136 -12.27 26.34 17.19
N LEU A 137 -11.56 25.79 18.17
CA LEU A 137 -11.91 25.92 19.59
C LEU A 137 -11.82 27.38 20.08
N LYS A 138 -10.78 28.13 19.69
CA LYS A 138 -10.61 29.55 20.04
C LYS A 138 -11.70 30.46 19.44
N LYS A 139 -12.33 30.05 18.34
CA LYS A 139 -13.48 30.75 17.75
C LYS A 139 -14.80 30.49 18.50
N ARG A 140 -14.87 29.49 19.39
CA ARG A 140 -16.07 29.25 20.20
C ARG A 140 -16.22 30.36 21.25
N PRO A 141 -17.42 30.94 21.41
CA PRO A 141 -17.66 32.03 22.35
C PRO A 141 -17.39 31.65 23.81
N SER A 142 -17.51 30.37 24.18
CA SER A 142 -17.17 29.85 25.52
C SER A 142 -15.68 29.90 25.86
N PHE A 143 -14.78 29.95 24.87
CA PHE A 143 -13.33 30.09 25.05
C PHE A 143 -12.82 31.53 24.86
N ARG A 144 -13.69 32.45 24.40
CA ARG A 144 -13.46 33.91 24.51
C ARG A 144 -13.79 34.35 25.94
N GLN A 145 -13.09 33.78 26.91
CA GLN A 145 -13.16 34.28 28.26
C GLN A 145 -12.28 35.53 28.29
N TYR A 146 -12.88 36.69 28.08
CA TYR A 146 -12.33 37.90 28.69
C TYR A 146 -12.13 37.54 30.16
N ALA A 147 -10.89 37.69 30.65
CA ALA A 147 -10.59 37.52 32.05
C ALA A 147 -11.35 38.59 32.82
N PHE A 148 -12.61 38.32 33.13
CA PHE A 148 -13.33 39.06 34.14
C PHE A 148 -12.66 38.67 35.46
N PRO A 149 -12.00 39.59 36.17
CA PRO A 149 -11.53 39.29 37.50
C PRO A 149 -12.78 38.96 38.31
N SER A 150 -12.96 37.68 38.67
CA SER A 150 -14.03 37.32 39.58
C SER A 150 -13.72 37.98 40.91
N ARG A 151 -14.40 39.10 41.20
CA ARG A 151 -14.49 39.69 42.54
C ARG A 151 -15.34 38.80 43.45
N ARG A 152 -15.04 37.50 43.50
CA ARG A 152 -15.64 36.54 44.43
C ARG A 152 -14.58 36.10 45.43
N HIS A 153 -13.90 37.08 46.03
CA HIS A 153 -13.35 36.90 47.37
C HIS A 153 -14.53 37.02 48.34
N GLN A 154 -15.29 35.94 48.49
CA GLN A 154 -16.01 35.74 49.75
C GLN A 154 -15.01 35.05 50.69
N PRO A 155 -14.69 35.63 51.86
CA PRO A 155 -13.93 34.92 52.86
C PRO A 155 -14.73 33.67 53.24
N GLN A 156 -14.13 32.50 53.10
CA GLN A 156 -14.76 31.25 53.54
C GLN A 156 -14.73 31.26 55.07
N TYR A 157 -15.89 31.44 55.69
CA TYR A 157 -16.03 31.28 57.13
C TYR A 157 -16.03 29.77 57.47
N PRO A 158 -15.23 29.32 58.47
CA PRO A 158 -15.21 27.92 58.89
C PRO A 158 -16.58 27.45 59.39
N LEU A 159 -16.98 26.23 59.01
CA LEU A 159 -18.27 25.61 59.39
C LEU A 159 -18.49 25.48 60.91
N ALA A 160 -17.43 25.60 61.71
CA ALA A 160 -17.51 25.64 63.18
C ALA A 160 -18.33 26.83 63.72
N TYR A 161 -18.57 27.88 62.92
CA TYR A 161 -19.44 28.99 63.32
C TYR A 161 -20.94 28.66 63.27
N GLN A 162 -21.34 27.53 62.66
CA GLN A 162 -22.75 27.15 62.48
C GLN A 162 -23.27 26.14 63.51
N GLU A 163 -22.45 25.69 64.47
CA GLU A 163 -22.86 24.67 65.45
C GLU A 163 -23.77 25.19 66.60
N GLY A 164 -24.01 26.51 66.69
CA GLY A 164 -24.77 27.11 67.79
C GLY A 164 -26.26 27.37 67.55
N LEU A 165 -26.81 27.05 66.38
CA LEU A 165 -28.18 27.43 65.98
C LEU A 165 -29.21 26.28 66.06
N SER A 166 -28.84 25.11 66.58
CA SER A 166 -29.71 23.93 66.63
C SER A 166 -30.13 23.50 68.04
N SER A 167 -30.42 24.43 68.94
CA SER A 167 -31.14 24.12 70.18
C SER A 167 -32.62 24.50 70.02
N PRO A 168 -33.59 23.57 70.10
CA PRO A 168 -34.99 23.92 70.22
C PRO A 168 -35.23 24.58 71.58
N ILE A 169 -36.00 25.66 71.59
CA ILE A 169 -36.48 26.34 72.82
C ILE A 169 -37.61 25.47 73.43
N PRO A 170 -37.68 25.31 74.77
CA PRO A 170 -38.75 24.55 75.44
C PRO A 170 -40.14 25.17 75.31
#